data_AF-A0A2N5M2S1-F1
#
_entry.id   AF-A0A2N5M2S1-F1
#
_cell.length_a   1.000
_cell.length_b   1.000
_cell.length_c   1.000
_cell.angle_alpha   90.00
_cell.angle_beta   90.00
_cell.angle_gamma   90.00
#
_symmetry.space_group_name_H-M   'P 1'
#
loop_
_entity.id
_entity.type
_entity.pdbx_description
1 polymer ?
#
loop_
_entity_poly.entity_id
_entity_poly.type
_entity_poly.pdbx_seq_one_letter_code
_entity_poly.pdbx_strand_id
1 'polypeptide(L)'
;MRKYAFLKEKVNNICKVMIYHSTDGIYVFLYNTLGDKACFADGCFENMLEAEEFCKDLGVKDGDWFYIDDPLKGCQHDIIFCKR
;
A
#
# COMPACT_ATOMS: atom_id res chain seq x y z
N MET A 1 -3.08 3.62 10.42
CA MET A 1 -4.17 3.13 9.53
C MET A 1 -3.54 2.50 8.31
N ARG A 2 -4.00 1.34 7.87
CA ARG A 2 -3.52 0.67 6.65
C ARG A 2 -4.67 0.34 5.71
N LYS A 3 -4.47 0.59 4.42
CA LYS A 3 -5.37 0.13 3.36
C LYS A 3 -4.58 -0.23 2.12
N TYR A 4 -5.02 -1.25 1.40
CA TYR A 4 -4.38 -1.66 0.15
C TYR A 4 -5.41 -1.82 -0.97
N ALA A 5 -4.94 -1.72 -2.20
CA ALA A 5 -5.75 -1.93 -3.39
C ALA A 5 -4.98 -2.74 -4.42
N PHE A 6 -5.70 -3.56 -5.17
CA PHE A 6 -5.16 -4.22 -6.35
C PHE A 6 -5.31 -3.31 -7.56
N LEU A 7 -4.30 -3.29 -8.42
CA LEU A 7 -4.40 -2.64 -9.72
C LEU A 7 -5.15 -3.58 -10.67
N LYS A 8 -6.18 -3.06 -11.36
CA LYS A 8 -6.94 -3.82 -12.37
C LYS A 8 -6.09 -4.15 -13.60
N GLU A 9 -5.21 -3.23 -13.96
CA GLU A 9 -4.19 -3.40 -14.99
C GLU A 9 -2.82 -3.07 -14.38
N LYS A 10 -1.80 -3.89 -14.68
CA LYS A 10 -0.46 -3.62 -14.14
C LYS A 10 0.10 -2.34 -14.75
N VAL A 11 0.59 -1.45 -13.90
CA VAL A 11 1.38 -0.29 -14.32
C VAL A 11 2.85 -0.62 -14.06
N ASN A 12 3.63 -0.77 -15.14
CA ASN A 12 4.99 -1.33 -15.07
C ASN A 12 4.99 -2.71 -14.37
N ASN A 13 5.72 -2.84 -13.26
CA ASN A 13 5.75 -4.05 -12.43
C ASN A 13 4.77 -4.00 -11.25
N ILE A 14 3.99 -2.93 -11.09
CA ILE A 14 3.11 -2.73 -9.93
C ILE A 14 1.80 -3.49 -10.16
N CYS A 15 1.41 -4.32 -9.19
CA CYS A 15 0.11 -5.01 -9.21
C CYS A 15 -0.75 -4.74 -7.98
N LYS A 16 -0.17 -4.16 -6.92
CA LYS A 16 -0.85 -3.81 -5.68
C LYS A 16 -0.14 -2.61 -5.05
N VAL A 17 -0.90 -1.79 -4.36
CA VAL A 17 -0.38 -0.67 -3.55
C VAL A 17 -0.98 -0.72 -2.15
N MET A 18 -0.25 -0.21 -1.17
CA MET A 18 -0.76 -0.05 0.20
C MET A 18 -0.41 1.33 0.72
N ILE A 19 -1.41 2.05 1.23
CA ILE A 19 -1.20 3.27 2.02
C ILE A 19 -1.08 2.88 3.49
N TYR A 20 -0.03 3.36 4.14
CA TYR A 20 0.16 3.31 5.57
C TYR A 20 0.29 4.72 6.14
N HIS A 21 -0.71 5.12 6.92
CA HIS A 21 -0.66 6.35 7.69
C HIS A 21 -0.16 6.03 9.10
N SER A 22 1.04 6.53 9.40
CA SER A 22 1.73 6.43 10.69
C SER A 22 1.81 7.80 11.38
N THR A 23 2.38 7.86 12.58
CA THR A 23 2.69 9.14 13.26
C THR A 23 3.77 9.94 12.57
N ASP A 24 4.64 9.27 11.78
CA ASP A 24 5.86 9.85 11.25
C ASP A 24 5.70 10.28 9.77
N GLY A 25 4.58 9.89 9.15
CA GLY A 25 4.28 10.20 7.76
C GLY A 25 3.30 9.23 7.12
N ILE A 26 3.00 9.48 5.84
CA ILE A 26 2.13 8.66 5.00
C ILE A 26 2.97 8.00 3.92
N TYR A 27 2.96 6.67 3.94
CA TYR A 27 3.74 5.85 3.03
C TYR A 27 2.84 5.16 2.02
N VAL A 28 3.27 5.14 0.75
CA VAL A 28 2.69 4.29 -0.29
C VAL A 28 3.70 3.20 -0.63
N PHE A 29 3.36 1.96 -0.29
CA PHE A 29 4.15 0.79 -0.65
C PHE A 29 3.70 0.20 -1.98
N LEU A 30 4.66 -0.09 -2.86
CA LEU A 30 4.45 -0.64 -4.19
C LEU A 30 4.84 -2.12 -4.21
N TYR A 31 3.96 -2.97 -4.75
CA TYR A 31 4.17 -4.42 -4.79
C TYR A 31 4.18 -4.92 -6.23
N ASN A 32 5.13 -5.82 -6.51
CA ASN A 32 5.25 -6.52 -7.79
C ASN A 32 4.71 -7.97 -7.74
N THR A 33 4.07 -8.33 -6.62
CA THR A 33 3.41 -9.61 -6.41
C THR A 33 2.07 -9.43 -5.73
N LEU A 34 1.13 -10.33 -6.03
CA LEU A 34 -0.16 -10.38 -5.34
C LEU A 34 -0.03 -11.01 -3.95
N GLY A 35 1.00 -11.83 -3.72
CA GLY A 35 1.25 -12.47 -2.44
C GLY A 35 1.62 -11.50 -1.32
N ASP A 36 1.62 -12.02 -0.10
CA ASP A 36 2.03 -11.27 1.10
C ASP A 36 3.54 -11.33 1.24
N LYS A 37 4.21 -10.44 0.52
CA LYS A 37 5.66 -10.18 0.60
C LYS A 37 5.88 -8.69 0.84
N ALA A 38 7.08 -8.37 1.32
CA ALA A 38 7.55 -6.99 1.41
C ALA A 38 7.40 -6.25 0.09
N CYS A 39 7.28 -4.93 0.18
CA CYS A 39 7.23 -4.07 -0.99
C CYS A 39 8.57 -4.08 -1.74
N PHE A 40 8.56 -3.70 -3.02
CA PHE A 40 9.81 -3.53 -3.78
C PHE A 40 10.27 -2.08 -3.84
N ALA A 41 9.37 -1.15 -3.55
CA ALA A 41 9.61 0.30 -3.53
C ALA A 41 8.53 0.97 -2.68
N ASP A 42 8.86 2.13 -2.14
CA ASP A 42 7.96 2.95 -1.35
C ASP A 42 8.14 4.44 -1.66
N GLY A 43 7.08 5.21 -1.39
CA GLY A 43 7.09 6.67 -1.43
C GLY A 43 6.54 7.24 -0.13
N CYS A 44 7.09 8.38 0.30
CA CYS A 44 6.62 9.14 1.46
C CYS A 44 5.94 10.43 0.99
N PHE A 45 4.79 10.75 1.58
CA PHE A 45 3.92 11.86 1.20
C PHE A 45 3.59 12.70 2.43
N GLU A 46 3.33 13.99 2.21
CA GLU A 46 3.05 14.93 3.31
C GLU A 46 1.64 14.73 3.86
N ASN A 47 0.68 14.35 3.00
CA ASN A 47 -0.72 14.20 3.37
C ASN A 47 -1.42 13.06 2.60
N MET A 48 -2.60 12.67 3.10
CA MET A 48 -3.37 11.54 2.56
C MET A 48 -3.88 11.82 1.15
N LEU A 49 -4.18 13.08 0.83
CA LEU A 49 -4.69 13.47 -0.48
C LEU A 49 -3.65 13.19 -1.56
N GLU A 50 -2.39 13.62 -1.36
CA GLU A 50 -1.30 13.35 -2.29
C GLU A 50 -1.04 11.85 -2.48
N ALA A 51 -1.06 11.07 -1.40
CA ALA A 51 -0.86 9.63 -1.47
C ALA A 51 -2.00 8.93 -2.24
N GLU A 52 -3.24 9.37 -2.06
CA GLU A 52 -4.40 8.86 -2.79
C GLU A 52 -4.41 9.30 -4.26
N GLU A 53 -4.03 10.54 -4.56
CA GLU A 53 -3.86 11.05 -5.93
C GLU A 53 -2.80 10.27 -6.69
N PHE A 54 -1.65 10.01 -6.07
CA PHE A 54 -0.62 9.15 -6.64
C PHE A 54 -1.16 7.73 -6.95
N CYS A 55 -1.98 7.15 -6.07
CA CYS A 55 -2.60 5.86 -6.33
C CYS A 55 -3.67 5.92 -7.43
N LYS A 56 -4.39 7.04 -7.57
CA LYS A 56 -5.36 7.28 -8.66
C LYS A 56 -4.68 7.35 -10.02
N ASP A 57 -3.49 7.96 -10.08
CA ASP A 57 -2.66 7.98 -11.30
C ASP A 57 -2.20 6.58 -11.71
N LEU A 58 -2.09 5.65 -10.76
CA LEU A 58 -1.86 4.22 -11.00
C LEU A 58 -3.13 3.43 -11.34
N GLY A 59 -4.30 4.08 -11.38
CA GLY A 59 -5.58 3.49 -11.74
C GLY A 59 -6.41 2.94 -10.57
N VAL A 60 -6.03 3.21 -9.32
CA VAL A 60 -6.83 2.85 -8.14
C VAL A 60 -8.03 3.77 -7.99
N LYS A 61 -9.22 3.21 -7.74
CA LYS A 61 -10.45 3.99 -7.49
C LYS A 61 -10.81 4.00 -6.01
N ASP A 62 -11.61 4.98 -5.59
CA ASP A 62 -12.01 5.15 -4.19
C ASP A 62 -12.72 3.91 -3.59
N GLY A 63 -13.39 3.11 -4.42
CA GLY A 63 -14.05 1.86 -4.01
C GLY A 63 -13.18 0.60 -4.03
N ASP A 64 -11.91 0.68 -4.47
CA ASP A 64 -11.03 -0.49 -4.62
C ASP A 64 -10.23 -0.81 -3.32
N TRP A 65 -10.38 0.01 -2.28
CA TRP A 65 -9.61 -0.10 -1.04
C TRP A 65 -10.11 -1.18 -0.08
N PHE A 66 -9.19 -2.01 0.39
CA PHE A 66 -9.38 -2.93 1.50
C PHE A 66 -8.65 -2.39 2.73
N TYR A 67 -9.40 -2.14 3.80
CA TYR A 67 -8.83 -1.73 5.09
C TYR A 67 -8.31 -2.96 5.84
N ILE A 68 -7.11 -2.85 6.39
CA ILE A 68 -6.45 -3.92 7.15
C ILE A 68 -5.94 -3.40 8.49
N ASP A 69 -5.92 -4.27 9.49
CA ASP A 69 -5.33 -3.98 10.79
C ASP A 69 -3.81 -3.82 10.68
N ASP A 70 -3.13 -3.44 11.76
CA ASP A 70 -1.67 -3.46 11.84
C ASP A 70 -1.12 -4.90 11.83
N PRO A 71 0.14 -5.12 11.40
CA PRO A 71 0.67 -6.46 11.31
C PRO A 71 0.97 -6.98 12.73
N LEU A 72 1.30 -8.26 12.85
CA LEU A 72 1.75 -8.81 14.13
C LEU A 72 2.98 -8.03 14.63
N LYS A 73 3.06 -7.85 15.95
CA LYS A 73 4.18 -7.14 16.58
C LYS A 73 5.53 -7.72 16.14
N GLY A 74 6.41 -6.86 15.65
CA GLY A 74 7.73 -7.22 15.13
C GLY A 74 7.78 -7.50 13.63
N CYS A 75 6.63 -7.59 12.95
CA CYS A 75 6.57 -7.64 11.49
C CYS A 75 6.67 -6.24 10.89
N GLN A 76 7.21 -6.15 9.67
CA GLN A 76 7.32 -4.90 8.94
C GLN A 76 5.94 -4.43 8.46
N HIS A 77 5.72 -3.11 8.44
CA HIS A 77 4.43 -2.52 8.06
C HIS A 77 4.13 -2.64 6.57
N ASP A 78 5.15 -2.83 5.73
CA ASP A 78 5.04 -3.12 4.31
C ASP A 78 4.66 -4.59 4.02
N ILE A 79 4.41 -5.40 5.05
CA ILE A 79 3.82 -6.73 4.91
C ILE A 79 2.34 -6.64 5.27
N ILE A 80 1.48 -6.94 4.30
CA ILE A 80 0.02 -6.92 4.48
C ILE A 80 -0.41 -7.97 5.50
N PHE A 81 -0.03 -9.23 5.30
CA PHE A 81 -0.33 -10.32 6.22
C PHE A 81 0.94 -11.08 6.63
N CYS A 82 1.35 -10.94 7.88
CA CYS A 82 2.50 -11.65 8.44
C CYS A 82 2.06 -13.02 8.96
N LYS A 83 2.48 -14.11 8.31
CA LYS A 83 2.30 -15.47 8.84
C LYS A 83 3.42 -15.79 9.82
N ARG A 84 3.07 -16.41 10.95
CA ARG A 84 4.06 -16.98 11.89
C ARG A 84 4.78 -18.17 11.27
#